data_AF-W6YZE0-F1
#
_entry.id   AF-W6YZE0-F1
#
_cell.length_a   1.000
_cell.length_b   1.000
_cell.length_c   1.000
_cell.angle_alpha   90.00
_cell.angle_beta   90.00
_cell.angle_gamma   90.00
#
_symmetry.space_group_name_H-M   'P 1'
#
loop_
_entity.id
_entity.type
_entity.pdbx_description
1 polymer ?
#
loop_
_entity_poly.entity_id
_entity_poly.type
_entity_poly.pdbx_seq_one_letter_code
_entity_poly.pdbx_strand_id
1 'polypeptide(L)'
;MTDWLTKELERKRTTFESDDFVRPSLTRIKEWNDLLKEEHASLITRSSGRRSVLRRARDVMRKVLDKVGPEVLLLLVTTVQIAKRATLDHKTLVPKLQTWWAAVLHPPALTAVANNCFKARGQTTLTQEIPTKVIPTRQRAVHEFEYAIVLASQSIPDLNDRHAWLMSTLVHVQSLQQSSCADETADRLHVAEIADLDEIESYLGRYLYLRVQASHTRRAEELDGFKGTNAVRLYLAHELGEDFRLEVKIDTLYAKPISEDTRLMDDWEEILGTFLYAGMKASRSRKIEEKLGLKLTGAARISPPENGAYDSRLNVMLDFDTGYKAWLGLFRR
;
A
#
# COMPACT_ATOMS: atom_id res chain seq x y z
N MET A 1 20.95 -8.52 31.71
CA MET A 1 20.89 -8.38 30.23
C MET A 1 19.49 -8.61 29.65
N THR A 2 18.56 -9.32 30.31
CA THR A 2 17.21 -9.54 29.73
C THR A 2 16.23 -8.39 29.98
N ASP A 3 16.43 -7.56 31.01
CA ASP A 3 15.48 -6.48 31.37
C ASP A 3 15.39 -5.37 30.31
N TRP A 4 16.53 -4.99 29.71
CA TRP A 4 16.53 -4.02 28.60
C TRP A 4 15.81 -4.57 27.37
N LEU A 5 15.91 -5.88 27.13
CA LEU A 5 15.31 -6.51 25.95
C LEU A 5 13.78 -6.50 26.08
N THR A 6 13.25 -6.88 27.24
CA THR A 6 11.80 -6.84 27.47
C THR A 6 11.25 -5.42 27.35
N LYS A 7 11.94 -4.41 27.90
CA LYS A 7 11.57 -2.99 27.75
C LYS A 7 11.54 -2.54 26.29
N GLU A 8 12.53 -2.94 25.51
CA GLU A 8 12.60 -2.56 24.10
C GLU A 8 11.57 -3.31 23.24
N LEU A 9 11.30 -4.59 23.56
CA LEU A 9 10.21 -5.34 22.92
C LEU A 9 8.85 -4.73 23.25
N GLU A 10 8.64 -4.30 24.49
CA GLU A 10 7.42 -3.59 24.91
C GLU A 10 7.26 -2.26 24.16
N ARG A 11 8.33 -1.46 24.09
CA ARG A 11 8.34 -0.21 23.32
C ARG A 11 8.01 -0.43 21.85
N LYS A 12 8.44 -1.54 21.26
CA LYS A 12 8.08 -1.91 19.88
C LYS A 12 6.66 -2.43 19.78
N ARG A 13 6.21 -3.25 20.73
CA ARG A 13 4.83 -3.80 20.79
C ARG A 13 3.81 -2.67 20.80
N THR A 14 4.01 -1.63 21.63
CA THR A 14 3.09 -0.49 21.73
C THR A 14 2.99 0.32 20.45
N THR A 15 4.02 0.35 19.59
CA THR A 15 3.89 1.00 18.26
C THR A 15 2.88 0.29 17.35
N PHE A 16 2.59 -0.99 17.59
CA PHE A 16 1.52 -1.70 16.87
C PHE A 16 0.12 -1.43 17.47
N GLU A 17 0.03 -0.88 18.69
CA GLU A 17 -1.25 -0.43 19.27
C GLU A 17 -1.65 0.94 18.74
N SER A 18 -0.67 1.82 18.50
CA SER A 18 -0.89 3.17 17.96
C SER A 18 -0.85 3.26 16.43
N ASP A 19 -0.67 2.12 15.74
CA ASP A 19 -0.47 2.02 14.27
C ASP A 19 0.76 2.79 13.73
N ASP A 20 1.67 3.24 14.61
CA ASP A 20 2.91 3.95 14.26
C ASP A 20 4.09 3.00 13.97
N PHE A 21 3.83 1.71 13.76
CA PHE A 21 4.90 0.73 13.64
C PHE A 21 5.63 0.87 12.30
N VAL A 22 6.96 0.95 12.37
CA VAL A 22 7.79 0.90 11.16
C VAL A 22 7.77 -0.53 10.61
N ARG A 23 7.29 -0.69 9.37
CA ARG A 23 7.27 -1.99 8.71
C ARG A 23 8.67 -2.62 8.70
N PRO A 24 8.81 -3.90 9.07
CA PRO A 24 10.09 -4.60 9.01
C PRO A 24 10.64 -4.60 7.59
N SER A 25 11.94 -4.32 7.42
CA SER A 25 12.61 -4.43 6.12
C SER A 25 12.41 -5.81 5.52
N LEU A 26 11.87 -5.88 4.30
CA LEU A 26 11.66 -7.15 3.57
C LEU A 26 12.96 -7.93 3.39
N THR A 27 14.07 -7.25 3.12
CA THR A 27 15.41 -7.86 3.03
C THR A 27 15.76 -8.56 4.34
N ARG A 28 15.56 -7.88 5.47
CA ARG A 28 15.83 -8.45 6.80
C ARG A 28 14.93 -9.66 7.05
N ILE A 29 13.62 -9.55 6.79
CA ILE A 29 12.68 -10.68 6.95
C ILE A 29 13.05 -11.87 6.05
N LYS A 30 13.46 -11.61 4.81
CA LYS A 30 13.93 -12.64 3.88
C LYS A 30 15.17 -13.34 4.42
N GLU A 31 16.19 -12.59 4.84
CA GLU A 31 17.40 -13.15 5.47
C GLU A 31 17.07 -14.07 6.66
N TRP A 32 16.05 -13.71 7.45
CA TRP A 32 15.61 -14.53 8.58
C TRP A 32 14.88 -15.79 8.15
N ASN A 33 13.97 -15.68 7.19
CA ASN A 33 13.29 -16.84 6.64
C ASN A 33 14.27 -17.82 6.00
N ASP A 34 15.27 -17.30 5.30
CA ASP A 34 16.35 -18.09 4.73
C ASP A 34 17.16 -18.77 5.85
N LEU A 35 17.54 -18.05 6.91
CA LEU A 35 18.24 -18.64 8.06
C LEU A 35 17.42 -19.71 8.81
N LEU A 36 16.11 -19.53 8.95
CA LEU A 36 15.22 -20.52 9.57
C LEU A 36 15.06 -21.78 8.71
N LYS A 37 15.13 -21.63 7.38
CA LYS A 37 15.07 -22.73 6.40
C LYS A 37 16.42 -23.38 6.13
N GLU A 38 17.54 -22.69 6.37
CA GLU A 38 18.90 -23.20 6.14
C GLU A 38 19.11 -24.54 6.84
N GLU A 39 19.45 -25.56 6.04
CA GLU A 39 19.84 -26.89 6.51
C GLU A 39 21.28 -26.89 7.03
N HIS A 40 21.65 -27.91 7.80
CA HIS A 40 23.03 -28.02 8.31
C HIS A 40 24.06 -28.12 7.18
N ALA A 41 23.69 -28.71 6.04
CA ALA A 41 24.56 -28.86 4.87
C ALA A 41 24.89 -27.52 4.19
N SER A 42 23.93 -26.58 4.09
CA SER A 42 24.14 -25.29 3.42
C SER A 42 25.06 -24.35 4.21
N LEU A 43 25.26 -24.62 5.50
CA LEU A 43 26.17 -23.84 6.33
C LEU A 43 27.64 -24.16 6.08
N ILE A 44 27.99 -25.30 5.48
CA ILE A 44 29.37 -25.81 5.38
C ILE A 44 30.31 -24.88 4.61
N THR A 45 29.79 -24.13 3.63
CA THR A 45 30.55 -23.18 2.79
C THR A 45 31.04 -21.93 3.53
N ARG A 46 30.61 -21.71 4.78
CA ARG A 46 30.94 -20.51 5.58
C ARG A 46 32.07 -20.76 6.59
N SER A 47 32.74 -19.69 7.03
CA SER A 47 33.77 -19.78 8.08
C SER A 47 33.23 -20.39 9.38
N SER A 48 34.07 -21.11 10.13
CA SER A 48 33.70 -21.76 11.41
C SER A 48 33.04 -20.81 12.41
N GLY A 49 33.58 -19.59 12.56
CA GLY A 49 33.02 -18.56 13.44
C GLY A 49 31.62 -18.11 13.01
N ARG A 50 31.43 -17.78 11.72
CA ARG A 50 30.13 -17.35 11.18
C ARG A 50 29.09 -18.47 11.28
N ARG A 51 29.48 -19.72 11.02
CA ARG A 51 28.63 -20.91 11.20
C ARG A 51 28.15 -21.04 12.64
N SER A 52 29.04 -20.89 13.62
CA SER A 52 28.69 -20.99 15.05
C SER A 52 27.71 -19.90 15.49
N VAL A 53 27.93 -18.65 15.05
CA VAL A 53 27.05 -17.51 15.35
C VAL A 53 25.65 -17.74 14.76
N LEU A 54 25.57 -18.11 13.49
CA LEU A 54 24.29 -18.33 12.80
C LEU A 54 23.54 -19.53 13.36
N ARG A 55 24.23 -20.62 13.71
CA ARG A 55 23.60 -21.79 14.34
C ARG A 55 22.95 -21.41 15.67
N ARG A 56 23.69 -20.72 16.55
CA ARG A 56 23.15 -20.27 17.85
C ARG A 56 21.97 -19.32 17.69
N ALA A 57 22.09 -18.35 16.78
CA ALA A 57 20.99 -17.43 16.49
C ALA A 57 19.76 -18.18 15.98
N ARG A 58 19.92 -19.11 15.03
CA ARG A 58 18.83 -19.95 14.49
C ARG A 58 18.17 -20.78 15.59
N ASP A 59 18.95 -21.39 16.47
CA ASP A 59 18.42 -22.24 17.54
C ASP A 59 17.59 -21.42 18.54
N VAL A 60 18.04 -20.21 18.91
CA VAL A 60 17.27 -19.29 19.76
C VAL A 60 15.95 -18.91 19.06
N MET A 61 16.01 -18.52 17.79
CA MET A 61 14.83 -18.06 17.06
C MET A 61 13.79 -19.16 16.85
N ARG A 62 14.22 -20.39 16.52
CA ARG A 62 13.31 -21.55 16.42
C ARG A 62 12.61 -21.81 17.75
N LYS A 63 13.36 -21.81 18.87
CA LYS A 63 12.75 -21.98 20.18
C LYS A 63 11.74 -20.88 20.52
N VAL A 64 12.01 -19.62 20.14
CA VAL A 64 11.03 -18.54 20.33
C VAL A 64 9.80 -18.76 19.46
N LEU A 65 9.98 -19.10 18.19
CA LEU A 65 8.87 -19.38 17.28
C LEU A 65 7.98 -20.53 17.79
N ASP A 66 8.60 -21.63 18.22
CA ASP A 66 7.91 -22.85 18.65
C ASP A 66 7.25 -22.71 20.03
N LYS A 67 7.83 -21.90 20.93
CA LYS A 67 7.40 -21.83 22.35
C LYS A 67 6.65 -20.55 22.72
N VAL A 68 6.82 -19.48 21.96
CA VAL A 68 6.21 -18.17 22.26
C VAL A 68 5.29 -17.74 21.13
N GLY A 69 5.77 -17.79 19.89
CA GLY A 69 4.98 -17.46 18.71
C GLY A 69 5.71 -16.54 17.72
N PRO A 70 5.12 -16.36 16.51
CA PRO A 70 5.70 -15.55 15.44
C PRO A 70 5.75 -14.05 15.76
N GLU A 71 4.86 -13.53 16.62
CA GLU A 71 4.81 -12.12 17.02
C GLU A 71 6.07 -11.73 17.79
N VAL A 72 6.43 -12.52 18.80
CA VAL A 72 7.63 -12.26 19.61
C VAL A 72 8.88 -12.49 18.78
N LEU A 73 8.87 -13.45 17.85
CA LEU A 73 9.94 -13.60 16.88
C LEU A 73 10.08 -12.34 16.02
N LEU A 74 8.98 -11.74 15.54
CA LEU A 74 9.01 -10.52 14.75
C LEU A 74 9.65 -9.36 15.53
N LEU A 75 9.20 -9.16 16.77
CA LEU A 75 9.73 -8.09 17.64
C LEU A 75 11.22 -8.29 17.91
N LEU A 76 11.67 -9.52 18.18
CA LEU A 76 13.11 -9.82 18.30
C LEU A 76 13.86 -9.56 16.99
N VAL A 77 13.23 -9.90 15.87
CA VAL A 77 13.78 -9.77 14.53
C VAL A 77 14.04 -8.31 14.16
N THR A 78 13.15 -7.42 14.54
CA THR A 78 13.29 -5.99 14.29
C THR A 78 14.19 -5.31 15.32
N THR A 79 14.24 -5.81 16.56
CA THR A 79 14.93 -5.15 17.67
C THR A 79 16.43 -5.45 17.75
N VAL A 80 16.84 -6.72 17.69
CA VAL A 80 18.23 -7.10 18.02
C VAL A 80 19.03 -7.37 16.75
N GLN A 81 20.31 -7.03 16.63
CA GLN A 81 21.12 -7.45 15.46
C GLN A 81 21.56 -8.93 15.57
N ILE A 82 21.79 -9.62 14.44
CA ILE A 82 22.16 -11.06 14.40
C ILE A 82 23.31 -11.40 15.36
N ALA A 83 24.39 -10.61 15.36
CA ALA A 83 25.56 -10.86 16.19
C ALA A 83 25.25 -10.82 17.70
N LYS A 84 24.44 -9.85 18.14
CA LYS A 84 23.98 -9.73 19.54
C LYS A 84 22.95 -10.81 19.94
N ARG A 85 22.40 -11.56 18.98
CA ARG A 85 21.44 -12.64 19.27
C ARG A 85 22.12 -13.97 19.55
N ALA A 86 23.27 -14.24 18.94
CA ALA A 86 24.03 -15.45 19.20
C ALA A 86 24.61 -15.50 20.63
N THR A 87 24.61 -14.36 21.32
CA THR A 87 24.98 -14.23 22.74
C THR A 87 23.79 -14.37 23.68
N LEU A 88 22.56 -14.46 23.16
CA LEU A 88 21.38 -14.66 23.98
C LEU A 88 21.29 -16.12 24.42
N ASP A 89 21.21 -16.33 25.73
CA ASP A 89 20.97 -17.66 26.28
C ASP A 89 19.49 -18.03 26.15
N HIS A 90 19.18 -18.96 25.26
CA HIS A 90 17.81 -19.41 25.03
C HIS A 90 17.18 -20.06 26.27
N LYS A 91 17.97 -20.65 27.19
CA LYS A 91 17.44 -21.33 28.38
C LYS A 91 16.78 -20.35 29.35
N THR A 92 17.35 -19.15 29.45
CA THR A 92 16.83 -18.07 30.30
C THR A 92 15.92 -17.11 29.55
N LEU A 93 16.16 -16.90 28.24
CA LEU A 93 15.39 -15.96 27.43
C LEU A 93 13.97 -16.45 27.15
N VAL A 94 13.81 -17.69 26.67
CA VAL A 94 12.50 -18.18 26.21
C VAL A 94 11.46 -18.18 27.33
N PRO A 95 11.73 -18.71 28.55
CA PRO A 95 10.76 -18.64 29.64
C PRO A 95 10.36 -17.21 30.00
N LYS A 96 11.32 -16.27 30.01
CA LYS A 96 11.02 -14.85 30.29
C LYS A 96 10.14 -14.21 29.23
N LEU A 97 10.38 -14.51 27.95
CA LEU A 97 9.53 -14.04 26.86
C LEU A 97 8.14 -14.64 26.93
N GLN A 98 8.00 -15.91 27.31
CA GLN A 98 6.69 -16.53 27.55
C GLN A 98 5.93 -15.83 28.68
N THR A 99 6.58 -15.60 29.83
CA THR A 99 5.95 -14.90 30.96
C THR A 99 5.55 -13.48 30.60
N TRP A 100 6.43 -12.72 29.92
CA TRP A 100 6.11 -11.37 29.47
C TRP A 100 4.96 -11.37 28.45
N TRP A 101 5.03 -12.23 27.43
CA TRP A 101 4.04 -12.27 26.37
C TRP A 101 2.64 -12.67 26.89
N ALA A 102 2.56 -13.54 27.88
CA ALA A 102 1.31 -13.90 28.54
C ALA A 102 0.70 -12.74 29.37
N ALA A 103 1.49 -11.75 29.75
CA ALA A 103 1.09 -10.65 30.62
C ALA A 103 0.72 -9.36 29.86
N VAL A 104 0.90 -9.31 28.55
CA VAL A 104 0.67 -8.11 27.73
C VAL A 104 -0.44 -8.33 26.71
N LEU A 105 -1.06 -7.25 26.23
CA LEU A 105 -2.03 -7.30 25.15
C LEU A 105 -1.35 -7.66 23.83
N HIS A 106 -2.07 -8.34 22.94
CA HIS A 106 -1.57 -8.78 21.64
C HIS A 106 -2.23 -7.95 20.54
N PRO A 107 -1.53 -6.92 20.00
CA PRO A 107 -2.12 -6.05 18.98
C PRO A 107 -2.43 -6.85 17.71
N PRO A 108 -3.67 -6.80 17.16
CA PRO A 108 -4.02 -7.57 15.96
C PRO A 108 -3.12 -7.28 14.75
N ALA A 109 -2.67 -6.03 14.61
CA ALA A 109 -1.72 -5.62 13.58
C ALA A 109 -0.39 -6.36 13.68
N LEU A 110 0.11 -6.58 14.90
CA LEU A 110 1.35 -7.34 15.14
C LEU A 110 1.18 -8.81 14.70
N THR A 111 0.08 -9.45 15.07
CA THR A 111 -0.24 -10.83 14.64
C THR A 111 -0.35 -10.93 13.13
N ALA A 112 -1.02 -9.99 12.46
CA ALA A 112 -1.14 -9.98 11.00
C ALA A 112 0.24 -9.87 10.31
N VAL A 113 1.08 -8.93 10.74
CA VAL A 113 2.42 -8.73 10.17
C VAL A 113 3.31 -9.94 10.46
N ALA A 114 3.26 -10.50 11.66
CA ALA A 114 4.02 -11.68 12.03
C ALA A 114 3.65 -12.90 11.19
N ASN A 115 2.35 -13.15 10.97
CA ASN A 115 1.86 -14.23 10.13
C ASN A 115 2.27 -14.06 8.66
N ASN A 116 2.23 -12.82 8.15
CA ASN A 116 2.71 -12.52 6.80
C ASN A 116 4.22 -12.73 6.66
N CYS A 117 5.00 -12.35 7.68
CA CYS A 117 6.46 -12.48 7.68
C CYS A 117 6.93 -13.93 7.78
N PHE A 118 6.26 -14.75 8.60
CA PHE A 118 6.73 -16.09 8.96
C PHE A 118 5.85 -17.23 8.45
N LYS A 119 4.90 -16.95 7.52
CA LYS A 119 3.94 -17.88 6.87
C LYS A 119 4.00 -19.28 7.47
N ALA A 120 3.12 -19.50 8.44
CA ALA A 120 3.07 -20.63 9.36
C ALA A 120 3.63 -21.94 8.78
N ARG A 121 4.81 -22.36 9.29
CA ARG A 121 5.13 -23.79 9.36
C ARG A 121 4.23 -24.39 10.43
N GLY A 122 3.06 -24.88 10.01
CA GLY A 122 2.18 -25.76 10.77
C GLY A 122 1.40 -25.08 11.90
N GLN A 123 0.19 -24.62 11.60
CA GLN A 123 -0.89 -24.66 12.60
C GLN A 123 -1.65 -25.97 12.39
N THR A 124 -1.32 -26.95 13.22
CA THR A 124 -2.24 -28.02 13.59
C THR A 124 -3.25 -27.41 14.57
N THR A 125 -4.51 -27.60 14.23
CA THR A 125 -5.76 -27.37 14.95
C THR A 125 -5.64 -27.10 16.46
N LEU A 126 -6.20 -25.96 16.90
CA LEU A 126 -7.05 -25.91 18.09
C LEU A 126 -8.23 -25.00 17.80
N THR A 127 -9.41 -25.59 17.96
CA THR A 127 -10.76 -25.08 17.76
C THR A 127 -11.12 -23.99 18.77
N GLN A 128 -12.14 -23.19 18.40
CA GLN A 128 -12.99 -22.34 19.25
C GLN A 128 -12.35 -21.02 19.71
N GLU A 129 -12.95 -19.84 19.57
CA GLU A 129 -14.34 -19.42 19.31
C GLU A 129 -14.35 -18.25 18.31
N ILE A 130 -15.53 -17.82 17.87
CA ILE A 130 -15.72 -16.58 17.11
C ILE A 130 -15.77 -15.42 18.11
N PRO A 131 -14.84 -14.45 18.08
CA PRO A 131 -15.15 -13.08 18.48
C PRO A 131 -15.46 -12.28 17.22
N THR A 132 -16.72 -11.89 17.16
CA THR A 132 -17.30 -10.85 16.31
C THR A 132 -16.42 -9.60 16.31
N LYS A 133 -16.27 -8.99 15.13
CA LYS A 133 -15.45 -7.81 14.77
C LYS A 133 -13.99 -8.11 14.38
N VAL A 134 -13.82 -8.98 13.39
CA VAL A 134 -12.72 -8.83 12.43
C VAL A 134 -13.05 -7.61 11.58
N ILE A 135 -12.31 -6.50 11.72
CA ILE A 135 -12.31 -5.48 10.68
C ILE A 135 -11.53 -6.10 9.52
N PRO A 136 -12.17 -6.45 8.38
CA PRO A 136 -11.42 -6.99 7.26
C PRO A 136 -10.45 -5.89 6.81
N THR A 137 -9.23 -6.27 6.43
CA THR A 137 -8.36 -5.35 5.70
C THR A 137 -9.16 -4.77 4.54
N ARG A 138 -9.03 -3.47 4.26
CA ARG A 138 -9.86 -2.77 3.26
C ARG A 138 -9.91 -3.51 1.92
N GLN A 139 -8.79 -4.09 1.48
CA GLN A 139 -8.70 -4.94 0.28
C GLN A 139 -9.45 -6.28 0.40
N ARG A 140 -9.47 -6.90 1.59
CA ARG A 140 -10.28 -8.10 1.85
C ARG A 140 -11.76 -7.78 1.90
N ALA A 141 -12.15 -6.67 2.53
CA ALA A 141 -13.54 -6.21 2.53
C ALA A 141 -14.03 -5.95 1.11
N VAL A 142 -13.22 -5.22 0.32
CA VAL A 142 -13.43 -5.00 -1.10
C VAL A 142 -13.61 -6.30 -1.86
N HIS A 143 -12.68 -7.24 -1.70
CA HIS A 143 -12.68 -8.46 -2.50
C HIS A 143 -13.86 -9.35 -2.12
N GLU A 144 -14.20 -9.41 -0.82
CA GLU A 144 -15.41 -10.07 -0.34
C GLU A 144 -16.68 -9.41 -0.87
N PHE A 145 -16.68 -8.07 -1.02
CA PHE A 145 -17.81 -7.32 -1.57
C PHE A 145 -17.97 -7.50 -3.08
N GLU A 146 -16.88 -7.43 -3.85
CA GLU A 146 -16.85 -7.74 -5.29
C GLU A 146 -17.31 -9.18 -5.53
N TYR A 147 -16.82 -10.12 -4.73
CA TYR A 147 -17.23 -11.51 -4.79
C TYR A 147 -18.72 -11.69 -4.47
N ALA A 148 -19.24 -11.02 -3.45
CA ALA A 148 -20.66 -11.04 -3.10
C ALA A 148 -21.55 -10.50 -4.23
N ILE A 149 -21.11 -9.45 -4.93
CA ILE A 149 -21.82 -8.90 -6.10
C ILE A 149 -21.84 -9.91 -7.24
N VAL A 150 -20.70 -10.53 -7.57
CA VAL A 150 -20.65 -11.57 -8.60
C VAL A 150 -21.59 -12.72 -8.23
N LEU A 151 -21.61 -13.14 -6.96
CA LEU A 151 -22.47 -14.23 -6.49
C LEU A 151 -23.96 -13.85 -6.54
N ALA A 152 -24.32 -12.64 -6.12
CA ALA A 152 -25.68 -12.12 -6.21
C ALA A 152 -26.18 -12.00 -7.66
N SER A 153 -25.29 -11.65 -8.61
CA SER A 153 -25.64 -11.56 -10.02
C SER A 153 -26.10 -12.91 -10.61
N GLN A 154 -25.66 -14.03 -10.05
CA GLN A 154 -26.06 -15.36 -10.52
C GLN A 154 -27.54 -15.65 -10.30
N SER A 155 -28.21 -14.90 -9.42
CA SER A 155 -29.66 -14.98 -9.21
C SER A 155 -30.49 -14.27 -10.27
N ILE A 156 -29.88 -13.49 -11.17
CA ILE A 156 -30.57 -12.79 -12.27
C ILE A 156 -30.63 -13.73 -13.48
N PRO A 157 -31.81 -14.23 -13.92
CA PRO A 157 -31.90 -15.25 -14.96
C PRO A 157 -31.52 -14.73 -16.36
N ASP A 158 -31.93 -13.51 -16.68
CA ASP A 158 -31.61 -12.88 -17.96
C ASP A 158 -30.14 -12.42 -18.01
N LEU A 159 -29.46 -12.73 -19.11
CA LEU A 159 -28.04 -12.48 -19.25
C LEU A 159 -27.72 -10.99 -19.42
N ASN A 160 -28.60 -10.24 -20.11
CA ASN A 160 -28.39 -8.81 -20.38
C ASN A 160 -28.66 -8.00 -19.11
N ASP A 161 -29.72 -8.33 -18.38
CA ASP A 161 -30.04 -7.69 -17.10
C ASP A 161 -28.96 -8.00 -16.05
N ARG A 162 -28.45 -9.25 -16.03
CA ARG A 162 -27.33 -9.65 -15.17
C ARG A 162 -26.10 -8.80 -15.46
N HIS A 163 -25.77 -8.63 -16.74
CA HIS A 163 -24.61 -7.86 -17.15
C HIS A 163 -24.77 -6.37 -16.81
N ALA A 164 -25.93 -5.78 -17.14
CA ALA A 164 -26.23 -4.38 -16.81
C ALA A 164 -26.16 -4.11 -15.29
N TRP A 165 -26.68 -5.03 -14.48
CA TRP A 165 -26.63 -4.94 -13.02
C TRP A 165 -25.21 -5.07 -12.46
N LEU A 166 -24.42 -6.03 -12.96
CA LEU A 166 -23.00 -6.21 -12.60
C LEU A 166 -22.18 -4.95 -12.90
N MET A 167 -22.40 -4.37 -14.07
CA MET A 167 -21.69 -3.16 -14.50
C MET A 167 -22.04 -1.95 -13.62
N SER A 168 -23.33 -1.76 -13.32
CA SER A 168 -23.77 -0.70 -12.41
C SER A 168 -23.16 -0.85 -11.01
N THR A 169 -23.22 -2.06 -10.45
CA THR A 169 -22.75 -2.33 -9.07
C THR A 169 -21.22 -2.27 -8.93
N LEU A 170 -20.46 -2.74 -9.91
CA LEU A 170 -18.99 -2.64 -9.88
C LEU A 170 -18.50 -1.19 -9.93
N VAL A 171 -19.14 -0.32 -10.69
CA VAL A 171 -18.84 1.13 -10.71
C VAL A 171 -19.07 1.77 -9.33
N HIS A 172 -20.10 1.33 -8.60
CA HIS A 172 -20.34 1.78 -7.24
C HIS A 172 -19.30 1.27 -6.23
N VAL A 173 -18.82 0.02 -6.37
CA VAL A 173 -17.73 -0.50 -5.54
C VAL A 173 -16.43 0.24 -5.77
N GLN A 174 -16.11 0.54 -7.03
CA GLN A 174 -14.93 1.35 -7.37
C GLN A 174 -15.03 2.77 -6.81
N SER A 175 -16.22 3.38 -6.85
CA SER A 175 -16.44 4.67 -6.17
C SER A 175 -16.29 4.56 -4.65
N LEU A 176 -16.84 3.51 -4.02
CA LEU A 176 -16.70 3.30 -2.57
C LEU A 176 -15.25 3.03 -2.15
N GLN A 177 -14.51 2.28 -2.96
CA GLN A 177 -13.07 2.08 -2.79
C GLN A 177 -12.34 3.42 -2.83
N GLN A 178 -12.57 4.24 -3.85
CA GLN A 178 -11.88 5.51 -4.03
C GLN A 178 -12.24 6.49 -2.91
N SER A 179 -13.51 6.56 -2.50
CA SER A 179 -13.96 7.39 -1.36
C SER A 179 -13.41 6.89 -0.02
N SER A 180 -13.28 5.58 0.16
CA SER A 180 -12.62 4.98 1.34
C SER A 180 -11.09 5.16 1.31
N CYS A 181 -10.51 5.64 0.20
CA CYS A 181 -9.09 5.98 0.08
C CYS A 181 -8.78 7.38 0.59
N ALA A 182 -9.80 8.20 0.81
CA ALA A 182 -9.67 9.52 1.41
C ALA A 182 -9.46 9.45 2.93
N ASP A 183 -8.70 8.47 3.42
CA ASP A 183 -8.14 8.56 4.76
C ASP A 183 -6.91 9.48 4.67
N GLU A 184 -7.18 10.80 4.72
CA GLU A 184 -6.23 11.89 4.49
C GLU A 184 -4.97 11.81 5.36
N THR A 185 -5.03 11.05 6.45
CA THR A 185 -3.94 10.85 7.41
C THR A 185 -2.88 9.86 6.93
N ALA A 186 -3.28 8.80 6.21
CA ALA A 186 -2.35 7.81 5.66
C ALA A 186 -1.78 8.23 4.29
N ASP A 187 -2.56 8.95 3.46
CA ASP A 187 -2.11 9.43 2.14
C ASP A 187 -1.04 10.53 2.28
N ARG A 188 -1.06 11.35 3.35
CA ARG A 188 -0.10 12.44 3.58
C ARG A 188 1.38 12.03 3.66
N LEU A 189 1.69 10.79 4.02
CA LEU A 189 3.08 10.32 4.16
C LEU A 189 3.73 9.93 2.81
N HIS A 190 2.95 9.84 1.73
CA HIS A 190 3.41 9.37 0.42
C HIS A 190 2.91 10.23 -0.75
N VAL A 191 2.71 11.54 -0.52
CA VAL A 191 2.42 12.50 -1.59
C VAL A 191 3.67 13.32 -1.87
N ALA A 192 4.06 13.33 -3.14
CA ALA A 192 4.96 14.34 -3.66
C ALA A 192 4.14 15.58 -3.98
N GLU A 193 4.35 16.62 -3.18
CA GLU A 193 3.75 17.95 -3.33
C GLU A 193 4.73 18.89 -4.02
N ILE A 194 4.20 19.99 -4.58
CA ILE A 194 4.98 21.04 -5.26
C ILE A 194 5.68 20.52 -6.52
N ALA A 195 4.93 20.43 -7.62
CA ALA A 195 5.48 20.13 -8.94
C ALA A 195 6.33 21.29 -9.47
N ASP A 196 7.37 20.93 -10.22
CA ASP A 196 8.22 21.82 -10.98
C ASP A 196 7.44 22.41 -12.16
N LEU A 197 7.20 23.72 -12.12
CA LEU A 197 6.40 24.42 -13.12
C LEU A 197 7.10 24.45 -14.49
N ASP A 198 8.43 24.48 -14.51
CA ASP A 198 9.21 24.56 -15.75
C ASP A 198 9.15 23.24 -16.55
N GLU A 199 9.00 22.12 -15.84
CA GLU A 199 8.98 20.78 -16.43
C GLU A 199 7.55 20.26 -16.67
N ILE A 200 6.54 20.86 -16.03
CA ILE A 200 5.18 20.30 -15.95
C ILE A 200 4.51 20.07 -17.31
N GLU A 201 4.75 20.95 -18.29
CA GLU A 201 4.16 20.86 -19.63
C GLU A 201 4.65 19.61 -20.37
N SER A 202 5.90 19.21 -20.16
CA SER A 202 6.48 18.05 -20.84
C SER A 202 5.85 16.72 -20.39
N TYR A 203 5.34 16.67 -19.15
CA TYR A 203 4.70 15.49 -18.56
C TYR A 203 3.18 15.50 -18.73
N LEU A 204 2.52 16.63 -18.48
CA LEU A 204 1.06 16.74 -18.57
C LEU A 204 0.55 16.92 -20.01
N GLY A 205 1.41 17.38 -20.91
CA GLY A 205 1.01 17.89 -22.20
C GLY A 205 0.34 19.27 -22.12
N ARG A 206 0.27 19.92 -23.29
CA ARG A 206 -0.19 21.31 -23.41
C ARG A 206 -1.62 21.53 -22.94
N TYR A 207 -2.53 20.57 -23.19
CA TYR A 207 -3.94 20.71 -22.81
C TYR A 207 -4.09 20.86 -21.29
N LEU A 208 -3.60 19.89 -20.51
CA LEU A 208 -3.69 19.93 -19.05
C LEU A 208 -2.83 21.04 -18.45
N TYR A 209 -1.66 21.33 -19.01
CA TYR A 209 -0.84 22.46 -18.56
C TYR A 209 -1.62 23.79 -18.57
N LEU A 210 -2.33 24.09 -19.66
CA LEU A 210 -3.15 25.30 -19.75
C LEU A 210 -4.31 25.30 -18.74
N ARG A 211 -4.83 24.12 -18.36
CA ARG A 211 -5.88 24.01 -17.33
C ARG A 211 -5.33 24.18 -15.92
N VAL A 212 -4.12 23.68 -15.66
CA VAL A 212 -3.38 23.93 -14.42
C VAL A 212 -3.11 25.42 -14.27
N GLN A 213 -2.62 26.09 -15.32
CA GLN A 213 -2.40 27.54 -15.34
C GLN A 213 -3.69 28.34 -15.06
N ALA A 214 -4.83 27.85 -15.55
CA ALA A 214 -6.12 28.48 -15.32
C ALA A 214 -6.76 28.15 -13.94
N SER A 215 -6.22 27.19 -13.18
CA SER A 215 -6.78 26.77 -11.90
C SER A 215 -6.70 27.87 -10.84
N HIS A 216 -7.65 27.88 -9.90
CA HIS A 216 -7.65 28.80 -8.78
C HIS A 216 -6.43 28.58 -7.87
N THR A 217 -6.02 27.32 -7.69
CA THR A 217 -4.81 26.95 -6.96
C THR A 217 -3.58 27.64 -7.55
N ARG A 218 -3.39 27.56 -8.87
CA ARG A 218 -2.22 28.17 -9.52
C ARG A 218 -2.27 29.70 -9.51
N ARG A 219 -3.44 30.30 -9.75
CA ARG A 219 -3.60 31.76 -9.67
C ARG A 219 -3.25 32.31 -8.29
N ALA A 220 -3.63 31.61 -7.21
CA ALA A 220 -3.26 32.01 -5.86
C ALA A 220 -1.74 31.93 -5.65
N GLU A 221 -1.10 30.85 -6.10
CA GLU A 221 0.35 30.68 -6.04
C GLU A 221 1.12 31.75 -6.82
N GLU A 222 0.58 32.22 -7.95
CA GLU A 222 1.16 33.34 -8.72
C GLU A 222 1.14 34.65 -7.96
N LEU A 223 0.03 34.95 -7.30
CA LEU A 223 -0.10 36.14 -6.47
C LEU A 223 0.88 36.11 -5.29
N ASP A 224 1.15 34.92 -4.76
CA ASP A 224 2.13 34.70 -3.68
C ASP A 224 3.59 34.63 -4.18
N GLY A 225 3.82 34.73 -5.50
CA GLY A 225 5.16 34.64 -6.10
C GLY A 225 5.80 33.25 -6.02
N PHE A 226 5.00 32.20 -5.84
CA PHE A 226 5.46 30.83 -5.68
C PHE A 226 5.86 30.22 -7.05
N LYS A 227 7.09 29.66 -7.10
CA LYS A 227 7.73 29.16 -8.32
C LYS A 227 7.37 27.72 -8.68
N GLY A 228 6.82 26.94 -7.75
CA GLY A 228 6.29 25.60 -8.01
C GLY A 228 4.78 25.62 -8.10
N THR A 229 4.15 24.44 -8.12
CA THR A 229 2.69 24.35 -8.02
C THR A 229 2.17 23.15 -7.24
N ASN A 230 1.20 23.38 -6.37
CA ASN A 230 0.38 22.38 -5.69
C ASN A 230 -0.90 22.04 -6.46
N ALA A 231 -1.08 22.61 -7.65
CA ALA A 231 -2.13 22.20 -8.57
C ALA A 231 -1.87 20.81 -9.15
N VAL A 232 -0.67 20.25 -8.98
CA VAL A 232 -0.33 18.89 -9.40
C VAL A 232 0.34 18.16 -8.24
N ARG A 233 -0.18 16.97 -7.93
CA ARG A 233 0.29 16.14 -6.83
C ARG A 233 0.44 14.71 -7.31
N LEU A 234 1.46 14.03 -6.80
CA LEU A 234 1.69 12.64 -7.13
C LEU A 234 1.66 11.79 -5.86
N TYR A 235 0.68 10.91 -5.78
CA TYR A 235 0.55 9.91 -4.73
C TYR A 235 1.37 8.69 -5.15
N LEU A 236 2.39 8.37 -4.36
CA LEU A 236 3.32 7.29 -4.63
C LEU A 236 2.63 5.93 -4.44
N ALA A 237 2.99 4.96 -5.29
CA ALA A 237 2.57 3.58 -5.11
C ALA A 237 3.05 3.03 -3.75
N HIS A 238 2.16 2.41 -2.96
CA HIS A 238 2.54 1.87 -1.64
C HIS A 238 3.38 0.60 -1.78
N GLU A 239 3.18 -0.18 -2.84
CA GLU A 239 3.91 -1.41 -3.13
C GLU A 239 4.40 -1.48 -4.59
N LEU A 240 5.47 -2.26 -4.81
CA LEU A 240 5.99 -2.55 -6.16
C LEU A 240 4.89 -3.25 -6.98
N GLY A 241 4.52 -2.65 -8.11
CA GLY A 241 3.46 -3.14 -8.99
C GLY A 241 2.05 -2.59 -8.69
N GLU A 242 1.93 -1.65 -7.76
CA GLU A 242 0.76 -0.78 -7.66
C GLU A 242 0.88 0.44 -8.57
N ASP A 243 -0.26 1.09 -8.82
CA ASP A 243 -0.32 2.31 -9.61
C ASP A 243 0.03 3.52 -8.75
N PHE A 244 0.73 4.48 -9.36
CA PHE A 244 0.79 5.83 -8.84
C PHE A 244 -0.53 6.53 -9.17
N ARG A 245 -0.91 7.52 -8.38
CA ARG A 245 -2.07 8.37 -8.69
C ARG A 245 -1.57 9.80 -8.85
N LEU A 246 -1.70 10.32 -10.06
CA LEU A 246 -1.45 11.73 -10.36
C LEU A 246 -2.78 12.49 -10.20
N GLU A 247 -2.79 13.48 -9.31
CA GLU A 247 -3.89 14.42 -9.13
C GLU A 247 -3.52 15.74 -9.83
N VAL A 248 -4.42 16.22 -10.69
CA VAL A 248 -4.31 17.50 -11.40
C VAL A 248 -5.54 18.33 -11.06
N LYS A 249 -5.33 19.49 -10.44
CA LYS A 249 -6.36 20.48 -10.15
C LYS A 249 -6.62 21.32 -11.38
N ILE A 250 -7.88 21.38 -11.76
CA ILE A 250 -8.36 22.11 -12.94
C ILE A 250 -9.59 22.91 -12.56
N ASP A 251 -9.70 24.14 -13.07
CA ASP A 251 -10.88 24.97 -12.84
C ASP A 251 -12.15 24.22 -13.28
N THR A 252 -13.18 24.26 -12.43
CA THR A 252 -14.41 23.48 -12.61
C THR A 252 -15.11 23.75 -13.94
N LEU A 253 -14.98 24.95 -14.52
CA LEU A 253 -15.56 25.28 -15.82
C LEU A 253 -14.96 24.42 -16.95
N TYR A 254 -13.67 24.10 -16.87
CA TYR A 254 -13.00 23.22 -17.84
C TYR A 254 -13.14 21.74 -17.51
N ALA A 255 -13.34 21.42 -16.23
CA ALA A 255 -13.54 20.05 -15.78
C ALA A 255 -14.93 19.49 -16.15
N LYS A 256 -15.94 20.37 -16.19
CA LYS A 256 -17.34 19.97 -16.41
C LYS A 256 -17.57 19.21 -17.72
N PRO A 257 -17.13 19.69 -18.91
CA PRO A 257 -17.27 18.93 -20.15
C PRO A 257 -16.53 17.59 -20.12
N ILE A 258 -15.41 17.51 -19.39
CA ILE A 258 -14.66 16.27 -19.27
C ILE A 258 -15.41 15.26 -18.39
N SER A 259 -16.12 15.72 -17.35
CA SER A 259 -16.87 14.87 -16.42
C SER A 259 -18.25 14.41 -16.91
N GLU A 260 -18.90 15.17 -17.79
CA GLU A 260 -20.26 14.87 -18.29
C GLU A 260 -20.25 13.92 -19.49
N ASP A 261 -19.17 13.91 -20.27
CA ASP A 261 -19.04 13.04 -21.43
C ASP A 261 -18.66 11.61 -21.00
N THR A 262 -19.42 10.64 -21.49
CA THR A 262 -19.01 9.23 -21.43
C THR A 262 -17.86 9.02 -22.42
N ARG A 263 -16.62 9.07 -21.91
CA ARG A 263 -15.41 9.00 -22.76
C ARG A 263 -14.97 7.58 -23.02
N LEU A 264 -14.75 7.27 -24.29
CA LEU A 264 -14.05 6.06 -24.70
C LEU A 264 -12.56 6.20 -24.41
N MET A 265 -11.85 5.07 -24.48
CA MET A 265 -10.43 5.03 -24.21
C MET A 265 -9.63 6.02 -25.07
N ASP A 266 -9.95 6.13 -26.36
CA ASP A 266 -9.19 6.95 -27.30
C ASP A 266 -9.37 8.46 -27.07
N ASP A 267 -10.50 8.87 -26.47
CA ASP A 267 -10.77 10.27 -26.13
C ASP A 267 -9.85 10.80 -25.02
N TRP A 268 -9.26 9.89 -24.22
CA TRP A 268 -8.35 10.28 -23.15
C TRP A 268 -6.97 10.69 -23.65
N GLU A 269 -6.55 10.27 -24.85
CA GLU A 269 -5.23 10.63 -25.38
C GLU A 269 -5.12 12.14 -25.66
N GLU A 270 -6.21 12.76 -26.16
CA GLU A 270 -6.26 14.20 -26.41
C GLU A 270 -6.14 15.01 -25.10
N ILE A 271 -6.79 14.54 -24.03
CA ILE A 271 -6.80 15.22 -22.74
C ILE A 271 -5.48 15.02 -22.01
N LEU A 272 -5.04 13.77 -21.87
CA LEU A 272 -3.89 13.40 -21.05
C LEU A 272 -2.55 13.65 -21.76
N GLY A 273 -2.56 13.77 -23.08
CA GLY A 273 -1.34 13.74 -23.88
C GLY A 273 -0.68 12.37 -23.87
N THR A 274 0.37 12.22 -24.67
CA THR A 274 1.03 10.93 -24.94
C THR A 274 1.66 10.28 -23.70
N PHE A 275 2.31 11.07 -22.84
CA PHE A 275 3.00 10.56 -21.66
C PHE A 275 2.04 9.93 -20.64
N LEU A 276 1.03 10.70 -20.19
CA LEU A 276 0.07 10.23 -19.20
C LEU A 276 -0.87 9.17 -19.79
N TYR A 277 -1.27 9.29 -21.05
CA TYR A 277 -2.09 8.28 -21.71
C TYR A 277 -1.37 6.93 -21.76
N ALA A 278 -0.09 6.91 -22.13
CA ALA A 278 0.71 5.69 -22.15
C ALA A 278 0.82 5.06 -20.75
N GLY A 279 1.10 5.87 -19.73
CA GLY A 279 1.19 5.40 -18.35
C GLY A 279 -0.14 4.87 -17.80
N MET A 280 -1.23 5.56 -18.10
CA MET A 280 -2.58 5.11 -17.75
C MET A 280 -2.94 3.82 -18.45
N LYS A 281 -2.61 3.68 -19.74
CA LYS A 281 -2.85 2.45 -20.52
C LYS A 281 -2.04 1.25 -20.00
N ALA A 282 -0.85 1.52 -19.45
CA ALA A 282 0.00 0.52 -18.83
C ALA A 282 -0.38 0.21 -17.37
N SER A 283 -1.14 1.09 -16.72
CA SER A 283 -1.53 0.96 -15.31
C SER A 283 -2.23 -0.36 -15.01
N ARG A 284 -2.00 -0.89 -13.80
CA ARG A 284 -2.66 -2.09 -13.30
C ARG A 284 -4.17 -1.94 -13.31
N SER A 285 -4.67 -0.76 -12.91
CA SER A 285 -6.08 -0.38 -12.96
C SER A 285 -6.64 -0.61 -14.36
N ARG A 286 -6.00 -0.07 -15.40
CA ARG A 286 -6.43 -0.29 -16.78
C ARG A 286 -6.29 -1.74 -17.23
N LYS A 287 -5.20 -2.43 -16.86
CA LYS A 287 -5.01 -3.85 -17.20
C LYS A 287 -6.10 -4.75 -16.61
N ILE A 288 -6.64 -4.42 -15.44
CA ILE A 288 -7.79 -5.12 -14.86
C ILE A 288 -9.04 -4.86 -15.69
N GLU A 289 -9.30 -3.60 -16.05
CA GLU A 289 -10.46 -3.22 -16.88
C GLU A 289 -10.44 -3.89 -18.25
N GLU A 290 -9.27 -3.98 -18.90
CA GLU A 290 -9.08 -4.68 -20.18
C GLU A 290 -9.41 -6.17 -20.06
N LYS A 291 -8.95 -6.83 -18.98
CA LYS A 291 -9.25 -8.25 -18.72
C LYS A 291 -10.73 -8.50 -18.50
N LEU A 292 -11.45 -7.51 -17.98
CA LEU A 292 -12.90 -7.54 -17.76
C LEU A 292 -13.70 -7.13 -19.01
N GLY A 293 -13.04 -6.76 -20.11
CA GLY A 293 -13.69 -6.33 -21.35
C GLY A 293 -14.33 -4.94 -21.27
N LEU A 294 -13.90 -4.10 -20.32
CA LEU A 294 -14.47 -2.77 -20.11
C LEU A 294 -13.97 -1.77 -21.17
N LYS A 295 -14.92 -1.14 -21.87
CA LYS A 295 -14.63 -0.10 -22.87
C LYS A 295 -14.36 1.28 -22.26
N LEU A 296 -15.01 1.56 -21.13
CA LEU A 296 -14.78 2.76 -20.33
C LEU A 296 -13.63 2.51 -19.35
N THR A 297 -13.01 3.58 -18.89
CA THR A 297 -11.93 3.51 -17.89
C THR A 297 -12.25 4.34 -16.67
N GLY A 298 -12.01 3.77 -15.49
CA GLY A 298 -11.93 4.46 -14.21
C GLY A 298 -10.49 4.81 -13.83
N ALA A 299 -9.50 4.44 -14.65
CA ALA A 299 -8.09 4.80 -14.46
C ALA A 299 -7.83 6.30 -14.69
N ALA A 300 -8.74 7.02 -15.35
CA ALA A 300 -8.80 8.47 -15.31
C ALA A 300 -10.21 8.94 -14.93
N ARG A 301 -10.30 9.87 -13.97
CA ARG A 301 -11.59 10.36 -13.47
C ARG A 301 -11.49 11.78 -12.98
N ILE A 302 -12.52 12.57 -13.29
CA ILE A 302 -12.72 13.87 -12.66
C ILE A 302 -13.68 13.74 -11.49
N SER A 303 -13.28 14.32 -10.36
CA SER A 303 -14.16 14.57 -9.23
C SER A 303 -14.47 16.07 -9.11
N PRO A 304 -15.70 16.42 -8.69
CA PRO A 304 -16.06 17.80 -8.43
C PRO A 304 -15.19 18.40 -7.31
N PRO A 305 -15.14 19.74 -7.19
CA PRO A 305 -14.46 20.39 -6.09
C PRO A 305 -15.03 19.91 -4.74
N GLU A 306 -14.15 19.74 -3.76
CA GLU A 306 -14.57 19.50 -2.38
C GLU A 306 -15.13 20.77 -1.75
N ASN A 307 -16.02 20.63 -0.77
CA ASN A 307 -16.75 21.70 -0.09
C ASN A 307 -15.96 23.03 0.03
N GLY A 308 -16.32 24.02 -0.80
CA GLY A 308 -15.74 25.37 -0.79
C GLY A 308 -14.51 25.58 -1.69
N ALA A 309 -14.00 24.53 -2.36
CA ALA A 309 -12.96 24.63 -3.37
C ALA A 309 -13.53 25.08 -4.72
N TYR A 310 -12.69 25.71 -5.54
CA TYR A 310 -13.05 26.18 -6.88
C TYR A 310 -12.52 25.27 -8.00
N ASP A 311 -11.58 24.36 -7.67
CA ASP A 311 -10.95 23.47 -8.63
C ASP A 311 -11.49 22.04 -8.50
N SER A 312 -11.87 21.45 -9.62
CA SER A 312 -12.11 20.01 -9.75
C SER A 312 -10.78 19.25 -9.79
N ARG A 313 -10.81 17.95 -9.48
CA ARG A 313 -9.61 17.10 -9.49
C ARG A 313 -9.71 16.05 -10.58
N LEU A 314 -8.76 16.07 -11.51
CA LEU A 314 -8.51 14.97 -12.44
C LEU A 314 -7.51 14.01 -11.79
N ASN A 315 -7.95 12.79 -11.51
CA ASN A 315 -7.11 11.70 -11.03
C ASN A 315 -6.74 10.78 -12.20
N VAL A 316 -5.46 10.47 -12.34
CA VAL A 316 -4.93 9.56 -13.36
C VAL A 316 -4.08 8.48 -12.67
N MET A 317 -4.44 7.22 -12.87
CA MET A 317 -3.66 6.07 -12.42
C MET A 317 -2.53 5.85 -13.43
N LEU A 318 -1.29 5.78 -12.95
CA LEU A 318 -0.10 5.56 -13.78
C LEU A 318 0.55 4.26 -13.35
N ASP A 319 1.05 3.49 -14.31
CA ASP A 319 1.92 2.37 -13.98
C ASP A 319 3.18 2.82 -13.22
N PHE A 320 3.83 1.86 -12.56
CA PHE A 320 4.96 2.14 -11.69
C PHE A 320 6.10 2.88 -12.41
N ASP A 321 6.44 2.50 -13.64
CA ASP A 321 7.58 3.10 -14.35
C ASP A 321 7.27 4.54 -14.77
N THR A 322 6.06 4.80 -15.26
CA THR A 322 5.63 6.16 -15.63
C THR A 322 5.49 7.04 -14.39
N GLY A 323 4.87 6.53 -13.34
CA GLY A 323 4.74 7.24 -12.06
C GLY A 323 6.10 7.58 -11.44
N TYR A 324 7.06 6.65 -11.47
CA TYR A 324 8.42 6.89 -11.00
C TYR A 324 9.17 7.94 -11.84
N LYS A 325 9.01 7.92 -13.18
CA LYS A 325 9.57 8.96 -14.06
C LYS A 325 8.98 10.34 -13.76
N ALA A 326 7.67 10.43 -13.56
CA ALA A 326 7.01 11.67 -13.18
C ALA A 326 7.50 12.16 -11.81
N TRP A 327 7.67 11.26 -10.83
CA TRP A 327 8.23 11.61 -9.53
C TRP A 327 9.64 12.21 -9.64
N LEU A 328 10.53 11.58 -10.42
CA LEU A 328 11.90 12.06 -10.62
C LEU A 328 11.95 13.41 -11.35
N GLY A 329 11.13 13.61 -12.38
CA GLY A 329 11.19 14.81 -13.21
C GLY A 329 10.42 16.00 -12.65
N LEU A 330 9.26 15.78 -12.03
CA LEU A 330 8.39 16.85 -11.58
C LEU A 330 8.58 17.23 -10.11
N PHE A 331 9.03 16.31 -9.24
CA PHE A 331 8.95 16.52 -7.79
C PHE A 331 10.27 16.36 -7.06
N ARG A 332 11.25 15.68 -7.66
CA ARG A 332 12.54 15.42 -7.03
C ARG A 332 13.59 16.39 -7.55
N ARG A 333 13.82 17.49 -6.82
CA ARG A 333 14.97 18.38 -7.00
C ARG A 333 16.11 18.01 -6.06
#